data_AF-A0A7W5ANJ2-F1
#
_entry.id   AF-A0A7W5ANJ2-F1
#
_cell.length_a   1.000
_cell.length_b   1.000
_cell.length_c   1.000
_cell.angle_alpha   90.00
_cell.angle_beta   90.00
_cell.angle_gamma   90.00
#
_symmetry.space_group_name_H-M   'P 1'
#
loop_
_entity.id
_entity.type
_entity.pdbx_description
1 polymer ?
#
loop_
_entity_poly.entity_id
_entity_poly.type
_entity_poly.pdbx_seq_one_letter_code
_entity_poly.pdbx_strand_id
1 'polypeptide(L)'
;MAGDSALDLALMWQAVADGWLPPDTVTEDEYRAMRHADPSPLRAFVGFGCSFGGRWFQGYARSSGRNYPAECHRRIRHMAPAFRGRSVHCRDYRYWRVDANTVVYCDPPYADTTPYAGSPRFNSDEFWWVAERWARSGALVLVSEYTAPTGWRSVWSKARRVTMRVDDNSSIATEHLWMLGDPDDRLVRAEPAMSRPSFPASV
;
A
#
# COMPACT_ATOMS: atom_id res chain seq x y z
N MET A 1 -2.08 13.46 -2.34
CA MET A 1 -0.81 13.21 -1.63
C MET A 1 -0.77 11.74 -1.25
N ALA A 2 0.41 11.20 -0.95
CA ALA A 2 0.56 9.85 -0.39
C ALA A 2 1.47 9.92 0.85
N GLY A 3 1.24 9.02 1.82
CA GLY A 3 1.97 8.99 3.07
C GLY A 3 2.30 7.57 3.48
N ASP A 4 3.50 7.36 4.02
CA ASP A 4 3.91 6.12 4.68
C ASP A 4 4.77 6.47 5.91
N SER A 5 4.89 5.54 6.85
CA SER A 5 5.81 5.64 7.99
C SER A 5 7.22 5.12 7.68
N ALA A 6 7.39 4.36 6.60
CA ALA A 6 8.66 3.83 6.14
C ALA A 6 9.45 4.88 5.34
N LEU A 7 10.53 5.39 5.93
CA LEU A 7 11.38 6.42 5.33
C LEU A 7 11.93 6.02 3.95
N ASP A 8 12.53 4.83 3.84
CA ASP A 8 13.07 4.33 2.57
C ASP A 8 12.01 4.30 1.46
N LEU A 9 10.81 3.83 1.78
CA LEU A 9 9.72 3.70 0.81
C LEU A 9 9.23 5.08 0.36
N ALA A 10 9.11 6.04 1.28
CA ALA A 10 8.78 7.42 0.95
C ALA A 10 9.85 8.05 0.06
N LEU A 11 11.14 7.89 0.39
CA LEU A 11 12.26 8.40 -0.42
C LEU A 11 12.23 7.81 -1.84
N MET A 12 11.97 6.51 -1.97
CA MET A 12 11.86 5.85 -3.28
C MET A 12 10.76 6.45 -4.13
N TRP A 13 9.55 6.60 -3.58
CA TRP A 13 8.43 7.15 -4.34
C TRP A 13 8.56 8.65 -4.61
N GLN A 14 9.24 9.42 -3.76
CA GLN A 14 9.65 10.80 -4.06
C GLN A 14 10.59 10.83 -5.27
N ALA A 15 11.66 10.02 -5.24
CA ALA A 15 12.60 9.95 -6.37
C ALA A 15 11.90 9.51 -7.67
N VAL A 16 10.98 8.53 -7.59
CA VAL A 16 10.17 8.10 -8.75
C VAL A 16 9.27 9.22 -9.28
N ALA A 17 8.65 10.01 -8.39
CA ALA A 17 7.86 11.17 -8.77
C ALA A 17 8.71 12.24 -9.49
N ASP A 18 9.99 12.36 -9.10
CA ASP A 18 10.99 13.26 -9.70
C ASP A 18 11.69 12.68 -10.95
N GLY A 19 11.30 11.47 -11.38
CA GLY A 19 11.75 10.85 -12.64
C GLY A 19 12.86 9.82 -12.50
N TRP A 20 13.31 9.50 -11.29
CA TRP A 20 14.22 8.38 -11.06
C TRP A 20 13.54 7.04 -11.33
N LEU A 21 14.31 6.07 -11.84
CA LEU A 21 13.90 4.68 -11.94
C LEU A 21 14.98 3.80 -11.28
N PRO A 22 14.59 2.72 -10.58
CA PRO A 22 15.55 1.78 -10.02
C PRO A 22 16.30 1.04 -11.12
N PRO A 23 17.46 0.42 -10.83
CA PRO A 23 18.10 -0.50 -11.77
C PRO A 23 17.22 -1.73 -12.04
N ASP A 24 17.42 -2.37 -13.19
CA ASP A 24 16.76 -3.66 -13.53
C ASP A 24 17.61 -4.88 -13.17
N THR A 25 18.85 -4.66 -12.72
CA THR A 25 19.77 -5.68 -12.21
C THR A 25 20.28 -5.30 -10.83
N VAL A 26 20.25 -6.27 -9.91
CA VAL A 26 20.87 -6.18 -8.58
C VAL A 26 21.47 -7.55 -8.29
N THR A 27 22.73 -7.60 -7.92
CA THR A 27 23.42 -8.82 -7.50
C THR A 27 23.12 -9.15 -6.03
N GLU A 28 23.38 -10.38 -5.61
CA GLU A 28 23.20 -10.75 -4.21
C GLU A 28 24.16 -10.00 -3.26
N ASP A 29 25.36 -9.68 -3.72
CA ASP A 29 26.33 -8.93 -2.92
C ASP A 29 25.92 -7.47 -2.76
N GLU A 30 25.43 -6.82 -3.83
CA GLU A 30 24.79 -5.50 -3.73
C GLU A 30 23.58 -5.53 -2.78
N TYR A 31 22.75 -6.57 -2.87
CA TYR A 31 21.63 -6.77 -1.96
C TYR A 31 22.07 -6.84 -0.49
N ARG A 32 23.11 -7.61 -0.19
CA ARG A 32 23.67 -7.73 1.17
C ARG A 32 24.26 -6.41 1.65
N ALA A 33 24.98 -5.70 0.79
CA ALA A 33 25.55 -4.39 1.12
C ALA A 33 24.47 -3.37 1.47
N MET A 34 23.38 -3.32 0.69
CA MET A 34 22.29 -2.37 0.91
C MET A 34 21.52 -2.60 2.21
N ARG A 35 21.55 -3.80 2.79
CA ARG A 35 20.87 -4.12 4.06
C ARG A 35 21.31 -3.23 5.23
N HIS A 36 22.55 -2.75 5.18
CA HIS A 36 23.18 -1.94 6.23
C HIS A 36 23.49 -0.51 5.79
N ALA A 37 23.15 -0.14 4.55
CA ALA A 37 23.35 1.20 4.02
C ALA A 37 22.37 2.21 4.66
N ASP A 38 22.66 3.49 4.53
CA ASP A 38 21.74 4.56 4.94
C ASP A 38 20.44 4.55 4.12
N PRO A 39 19.33 5.07 4.67
CA PRO A 39 18.06 5.14 3.96
C PRO A 39 18.16 5.83 2.60
N SER A 40 17.64 5.18 1.56
CA SER A 40 17.71 5.72 0.19
C SER A 40 16.66 5.10 -0.74
N PRO A 41 16.35 5.76 -1.88
CA PRO A 41 15.49 5.19 -2.92
C PRO A 41 15.94 3.79 -3.36
N LEU A 42 17.26 3.62 -3.54
CA LEU A 42 17.85 2.34 -3.93
C LEU A 42 17.69 1.29 -2.83
N ARG A 43 17.90 1.66 -1.55
CA ARG A 43 17.73 0.72 -0.43
C ARG A 43 16.31 0.21 -0.35
N ALA A 44 15.31 1.07 -0.58
CA ALA A 44 13.92 0.64 -0.62
C ALA A 44 13.66 -0.36 -1.75
N PHE A 45 14.12 -0.04 -2.96
CA PHE A 45 13.98 -0.92 -4.11
C PHE A 45 14.64 -2.28 -3.88
N VAL A 46 15.86 -2.29 -3.34
CA VAL A 46 16.61 -3.52 -3.05
C VAL A 46 15.94 -4.30 -1.91
N GLY A 47 15.56 -3.62 -0.83
CA GLY A 47 14.98 -4.24 0.37
C GLY A 47 13.57 -4.78 0.19
N PHE A 48 12.77 -4.26 -0.76
CA PHE A 48 11.45 -4.80 -1.09
C PHE A 48 11.44 -5.52 -2.44
N GLY A 49 11.83 -4.83 -3.51
CA GLY A 49 11.72 -5.31 -4.89
C GLY A 49 12.62 -6.50 -5.23
N CYS A 50 13.74 -6.65 -4.52
CA CYS A 50 14.69 -7.75 -4.72
C CYS A 50 14.62 -8.82 -3.62
N SER A 51 13.75 -8.65 -2.61
CA SER A 51 13.62 -9.61 -1.51
C SER A 51 12.60 -10.71 -1.79
N PHE A 52 12.85 -11.90 -1.24
CA PHE A 52 11.96 -13.04 -1.31
C PHE A 52 10.58 -12.69 -0.74
N GLY A 53 9.55 -12.91 -1.55
CA GLY A 53 8.17 -12.56 -1.20
C GLY A 53 7.91 -11.06 -1.05
N GLY A 54 8.82 -10.20 -1.49
CA GLY A 54 8.70 -8.74 -1.34
C GLY A 54 8.84 -8.24 0.10
N ARG A 55 9.34 -9.08 1.02
CA ARG A 55 9.43 -8.76 2.44
C ARG A 55 10.76 -8.14 2.79
N TRP A 56 10.74 -7.04 3.55
CA TRP A 56 11.91 -6.22 3.88
C TRP A 56 13.13 -7.04 4.27
N PHE A 57 14.13 -7.08 3.38
CA PHE A 57 15.40 -7.79 3.56
C PHE A 57 15.30 -9.25 4.09
N GLN A 58 14.24 -10.01 3.76
CA GLN A 58 14.07 -11.40 4.23
C GLN A 58 14.99 -12.42 3.50
N GLY A 59 15.63 -12.01 2.41
CA GLY A 59 16.57 -12.83 1.64
C GLY A 59 16.49 -12.45 0.17
N TYR A 60 17.58 -12.58 -0.58
CA TYR A 60 17.59 -12.24 -2.00
C TYR A 60 16.67 -13.19 -2.79
N ALA A 61 15.74 -12.64 -3.57
CA ALA A 61 14.76 -13.40 -4.33
C ALA A 61 15.41 -14.18 -5.48
N ARG A 62 15.13 -15.49 -5.56
CA ARG A 62 15.71 -16.38 -6.58
C ARG A 62 14.64 -17.22 -7.25
N SER A 63 14.84 -17.49 -8.53
CA SER A 63 14.02 -18.40 -9.35
C SER A 63 14.84 -18.86 -10.55
N SER A 64 14.56 -20.05 -11.07
CA SER A 64 15.21 -20.60 -12.27
C SER A 64 14.82 -19.88 -13.57
N GLY A 65 13.76 -19.06 -13.58
CA GLY A 65 13.26 -18.41 -14.79
C GLY A 65 12.71 -17.00 -14.60
N ARG A 66 12.95 -16.38 -13.45
CA ARG A 66 12.45 -15.03 -13.15
C ARG A 66 13.57 -14.12 -12.65
N ASN A 67 13.60 -12.92 -13.21
CA ASN A 67 14.45 -11.83 -12.73
C ASN A 67 13.58 -10.86 -11.94
N TYR A 68 13.54 -11.04 -10.62
CA TYR A 68 12.71 -10.23 -9.71
C TYR A 68 13.11 -8.75 -9.72
N PRO A 69 14.40 -8.36 -9.67
CA PRO A 69 14.80 -6.97 -9.86
C PRO A 69 14.21 -6.35 -11.15
N ALA A 70 14.37 -7.01 -12.30
CA ALA A 70 13.87 -6.51 -13.58
C ALA A 70 12.33 -6.44 -13.63
N GLU A 71 11.64 -7.42 -13.05
CA GLU A 71 10.19 -7.40 -12.91
C GLU A 71 9.71 -6.24 -12.05
N CYS A 72 10.35 -6.00 -10.91
CA CYS A 72 10.01 -4.91 -10.01
C CYS A 72 10.29 -3.55 -10.67
N HIS A 73 11.44 -3.39 -11.35
CA HIS A 73 11.75 -2.23 -12.17
C HIS A 73 10.61 -1.93 -13.16
N ARG A 74 10.17 -2.92 -13.94
CA ARG A 74 9.10 -2.72 -14.93
C ARG A 74 7.79 -2.26 -14.29
N ARG A 75 7.45 -2.80 -13.12
CA ARG A 75 6.26 -2.39 -12.36
C ARG A 75 6.37 -0.94 -11.87
N ILE A 76 7.51 -0.57 -11.28
CA ILE A 76 7.75 0.81 -10.82
C ILE A 76 7.72 1.77 -12.00
N ARG A 77 8.38 1.43 -13.13
CA ARG A 77 8.34 2.20 -14.37
C ARG A 77 6.92 2.39 -14.89
N HIS A 78 6.09 1.36 -14.84
CA HIS A 78 4.68 1.43 -15.22
C HIS A 78 3.87 2.33 -14.26
N MET A 79 4.17 2.32 -12.97
CA MET A 79 3.51 3.17 -11.97
C MET A 79 4.00 4.62 -11.97
N ALA A 80 5.24 4.88 -12.39
CA ALA A 80 5.89 6.19 -12.32
C ALA A 80 5.05 7.35 -12.90
N PRO A 81 4.37 7.23 -14.06
CA PRO A 81 3.51 8.29 -14.58
C PRO A 81 2.39 8.70 -13.62
N ALA A 82 1.86 7.77 -12.83
CA ALA A 82 0.82 8.06 -11.84
C ALA A 82 1.36 8.87 -10.65
N PHE A 83 2.67 8.89 -10.40
CA PHE A 83 3.29 9.64 -9.29
C PHE A 83 3.83 11.01 -9.70
N ARG A 84 3.99 11.29 -11.00
CA ARG A 84 4.51 12.58 -11.48
C ARG A 84 3.70 13.74 -10.91
N GLY A 85 4.39 14.71 -10.31
CA GLY A 85 3.79 15.90 -9.70
C GLY A 85 2.97 15.63 -8.44
N ARG A 86 3.02 14.41 -7.87
CA ARG A 86 2.37 14.10 -6.59
C ARG A 86 3.37 14.18 -5.43
N SER A 87 2.93 14.74 -4.31
CA SER A 87 3.72 14.77 -3.08
C SER A 87 3.58 13.45 -2.30
N VAL A 88 4.72 12.84 -1.99
CA VAL A 88 4.85 11.65 -1.15
C VAL A 88 5.59 12.04 0.14
N HIS A 89 5.13 11.57 1.30
CA HIS A 89 5.67 11.98 2.59
C HIS A 89 5.98 10.78 3.49
N CYS A 90 7.15 10.80 4.14
CA CYS A 90 7.39 9.99 5.33
C CYS A 90 6.71 10.69 6.51
N ARG A 91 5.47 10.30 6.82
CA ARG A 91 4.68 10.98 7.85
C ARG A 91 3.70 10.01 8.50
N ASP A 92 3.76 9.96 9.83
CA ASP A 92 2.79 9.25 10.65
C ASP A 92 1.37 9.81 10.44
N TYR A 93 0.39 8.90 10.36
CA TYR A 93 -1.00 9.22 10.06
C TYR A 93 -1.57 10.28 11.02
N ARG A 94 -1.12 10.33 12.28
CA ARG A 94 -1.63 11.26 13.31
C ARG A 94 -1.38 12.74 13.01
N TYR A 95 -0.43 13.05 12.13
CA TYR A 95 -0.05 14.43 11.80
C TYR A 95 -0.69 14.97 10.53
N TRP A 96 -1.56 14.21 9.88
CA TRP A 96 -2.31 14.69 8.72
C TRP A 96 -3.49 15.56 9.14
N ARG A 97 -3.65 16.66 8.42
CA ARG A 97 -4.79 17.56 8.52
C ARG A 97 -5.66 17.32 7.30
N VAL A 98 -6.94 17.09 7.54
CA VAL A 98 -7.94 16.84 6.51
C VAL A 98 -9.15 17.73 6.78
N ASP A 99 -9.91 17.99 5.73
CA ASP A 99 -11.10 18.81 5.76
C ASP A 99 -12.25 18.14 5.00
N ALA A 100 -13.40 18.82 4.92
CA ALA A 100 -14.58 18.34 4.21
C ALA A 100 -14.39 18.15 2.70
N ASN A 101 -13.33 18.70 2.11
CA ASN A 101 -13.02 18.55 0.69
C ASN A 101 -12.01 17.42 0.42
N THR A 102 -11.68 16.64 1.44
CA THR A 102 -10.67 15.58 1.35
C THR A 102 -11.32 14.20 1.29
N VAL A 103 -10.87 13.37 0.35
CA VAL A 103 -11.08 11.91 0.37
C VAL A 103 -9.82 11.25 0.91
N VAL A 104 -9.96 10.47 1.97
CA VAL A 104 -8.88 9.75 2.64
C VAL A 104 -9.09 8.26 2.42
N TYR A 105 -8.11 7.60 1.84
CA TYR A 105 -8.05 6.14 1.79
C TYR A 105 -6.92 5.64 2.68
N CYS A 106 -7.24 4.70 3.56
CA CYS A 106 -6.30 4.09 4.48
C CYS A 106 -6.24 2.57 4.30
N ASP A 107 -5.03 2.04 4.25
CA ASP A 107 -4.73 0.60 4.26
C ASP A 107 -3.79 0.31 5.44
N PRO A 108 -4.28 0.42 6.70
CA PRO A 108 -3.45 0.23 7.89
C PRO A 108 -2.94 -1.22 7.96
N PRO A 109 -1.86 -1.50 8.74
CA PRO A 109 -1.57 -2.86 9.16
C PRO A 109 -2.81 -3.49 9.82
N TYR A 110 -3.30 -4.58 9.24
CA TYR A 110 -4.55 -5.20 9.66
C TYR A 110 -4.41 -5.72 11.09
N ALA A 111 -5.41 -5.42 11.93
CA ALA A 111 -5.54 -5.96 13.27
C ALA A 111 -5.50 -7.50 13.18
N ASP A 112 -4.71 -8.12 14.04
CA ASP A 112 -4.52 -9.58 14.10
C ASP A 112 -3.71 -10.21 12.97
N THR A 113 -2.97 -9.42 12.20
CA THR A 113 -1.95 -9.96 11.28
C THR A 113 -0.55 -9.95 11.90
N THR A 114 0.33 -10.82 11.40
CA THR A 114 1.73 -10.89 11.84
C THR A 114 2.44 -9.56 11.55
N PRO A 115 2.98 -8.87 12.57
CA PRO A 115 3.73 -7.64 12.34
C PRO A 115 4.96 -7.90 11.46
N TYR A 116 5.36 -6.90 10.68
CA TYR A 116 6.67 -6.91 10.04
C TYR A 116 7.78 -6.93 11.11
N ALA A 117 8.74 -7.85 10.96
CA ALA A 117 9.83 -7.97 11.91
C ALA A 117 10.62 -6.65 12.00
N GLY A 118 10.77 -6.12 13.22
CA GLY A 118 11.47 -4.86 13.47
C GLY A 118 10.64 -3.59 13.33
N SER A 119 9.35 -3.69 12.98
CA SER A 119 8.43 -2.53 12.99
C SER A 119 7.79 -2.36 14.36
N PRO A 120 7.59 -1.12 14.84
CA PRO A 120 6.80 -0.87 16.05
C PRO A 120 5.38 -1.41 15.87
N ARG A 121 4.78 -1.91 16.96
CA ARG A 121 3.40 -2.41 16.93
C ARG A 121 2.46 -1.28 16.51
N PHE A 122 1.69 -1.51 15.46
CA PHE A 122 0.65 -0.59 15.03
C PHE A 122 -0.48 -0.56 16.06
N ASN A 123 -0.89 0.63 16.48
CA ASN A 123 -2.00 0.81 17.41
C ASN A 123 -3.30 1.01 16.63
N SER A 124 -4.04 -0.08 16.42
CA SER A 124 -5.28 -0.06 15.65
C SER A 124 -6.36 0.81 16.30
N ASP A 125 -6.45 0.84 17.62
CA ASP A 125 -7.45 1.65 18.33
C ASP A 125 -7.20 3.15 18.14
N GLU A 126 -5.93 3.58 18.26
CA GLU A 126 -5.54 4.97 18.00
C GLU A 126 -5.77 5.35 16.54
N PHE A 127 -5.48 4.44 15.61
CA PHE A 127 -5.75 4.67 14.19
C PHE A 127 -7.24 4.88 13.91
N TRP A 128 -8.11 4.01 14.43
CA TRP A 128 -9.55 4.14 14.25
C TRP A 128 -10.08 5.43 14.87
N TRP A 129 -9.56 5.84 16.03
CA TRP A 129 -9.90 7.14 16.64
C TRP A 129 -9.51 8.32 15.74
N VAL A 130 -8.34 8.29 15.10
CA VAL A 130 -7.92 9.31 14.14
C VAL A 130 -8.78 9.30 12.88
N ALA A 131 -9.06 8.12 12.31
CA ALA A 131 -9.90 7.98 11.13
C ALA A 131 -11.32 8.49 11.37
N GLU A 132 -11.88 8.24 12.55
CA GLU A 132 -13.18 8.78 12.95
C GLU A 132 -13.12 10.31 13.12
N ARG A 133 -12.08 10.85 13.75
CA ARG A 133 -11.88 12.30 13.86
C ARG A 133 -11.83 12.97 12.49
N TRP A 134 -11.17 12.36 11.51
CA TRP A 134 -11.15 12.82 10.12
C TRP A 134 -12.55 12.81 9.50
N ALA A 135 -13.29 11.70 9.62
CA ALA A 135 -14.65 11.62 9.09
C ALA A 135 -15.59 12.67 9.71
N ARG A 136 -15.47 12.88 11.03
CA ARG A 136 -16.23 13.91 11.78
C ARG A 136 -15.84 15.34 11.38
N SER A 137 -14.64 15.57 10.86
CA SER A 137 -14.24 16.86 10.29
C SER A 137 -14.85 17.13 8.90
N GLY A 138 -15.64 16.19 8.37
CA GLY A 138 -16.34 16.29 7.10
C GLY A 138 -15.71 15.47 5.98
N ALA A 139 -14.47 15.00 6.13
CA ALA A 139 -13.77 14.23 5.12
C ALA A 139 -14.49 12.91 4.79
N LEU A 140 -14.38 12.46 3.54
CA LEU A 140 -14.78 11.11 3.16
C LEU A 140 -13.64 10.14 3.49
N VAL A 141 -13.80 9.31 4.52
CA VAL A 141 -12.76 8.37 4.97
C VAL A 141 -13.16 6.94 4.61
N LEU A 142 -12.26 6.26 3.92
CA LEU A 142 -12.38 4.87 3.48
C LEU A 142 -11.22 4.06 4.08
N VAL A 143 -11.54 2.98 4.79
CA VAL A 143 -10.53 2.15 5.47
C VAL A 143 -10.64 0.71 5.00
N SER A 144 -9.53 0.13 4.54
CA SER A 144 -9.40 -1.30 4.26
C SER A 144 -9.05 -2.06 5.55
N GLU A 145 -9.89 -3.02 5.96
CA GLU A 145 -9.67 -3.87 7.15
C GLU A 145 -10.62 -5.09 7.10
N TYR A 146 -10.36 -6.13 7.90
CA TYR A 146 -11.31 -7.23 8.16
C TYR A 146 -12.53 -6.82 9.01
N THR A 147 -12.36 -5.92 9.96
CA THR A 147 -13.31 -5.51 10.98
C THR A 147 -13.18 -4.00 11.24
N ALA A 148 -14.25 -3.38 11.75
CA ALA A 148 -14.24 -1.96 12.12
C ALA A 148 -15.07 -1.72 13.39
N PRO A 149 -14.81 -0.60 14.10
CA PRO A 149 -15.60 -0.19 15.25
C PRO A 149 -17.07 0.06 14.91
N THR A 150 -17.93 0.10 15.93
CA THR A 150 -19.35 0.45 15.79
C THR A 150 -19.52 1.81 15.08
N GLY A 151 -20.49 1.88 14.17
CA GLY A 151 -20.78 3.07 13.38
C GLY A 151 -20.11 3.09 11.99
N TRP A 152 -19.10 2.24 11.77
CA TRP A 152 -18.52 2.01 10.45
C TRP A 152 -19.33 0.95 9.69
N ARG A 153 -19.66 1.24 8.44
CA ARG A 153 -20.42 0.37 7.53
C ARG A 153 -19.52 -0.10 6.40
N SER A 154 -19.62 -1.38 6.07
CA SER A 154 -18.94 -1.93 4.91
C SER A 154 -19.65 -1.49 3.64
N VAL A 155 -18.93 -0.77 2.78
CA VAL A 155 -19.41 -0.30 1.46
C VAL A 155 -18.97 -1.22 0.33
N TRP A 156 -17.98 -2.05 0.58
CA TRP A 156 -17.50 -3.08 -0.32
C TRP A 156 -16.85 -4.20 0.50
N SER A 157 -16.91 -5.42 -0.01
CA SER A 157 -16.20 -6.56 0.59
C SER A 157 -15.78 -7.59 -0.47
N LYS A 158 -14.73 -8.36 -0.15
CA LYS A 158 -14.26 -9.45 -1.00
C LYS A 158 -13.65 -10.57 -0.18
N ALA A 159 -14.10 -11.79 -0.44
CA ALA A 159 -13.46 -12.98 0.10
C ALA A 159 -12.10 -13.21 -0.59
N ARG A 160 -11.05 -13.40 0.22
CA ARG A 160 -9.72 -13.77 -0.25
C ARG A 160 -9.25 -15.06 0.41
N ARG A 161 -8.64 -15.92 -0.40
CA ARG A 161 -7.99 -17.13 0.09
C ARG A 161 -6.60 -16.78 0.61
N VAL A 162 -6.36 -17.07 1.88
CA VAL A 162 -5.08 -16.86 2.57
C VAL A 162 -4.33 -18.18 2.58
N THR A 163 -3.20 -18.23 1.87
CA THR A 163 -2.42 -19.45 1.63
C THR A 163 -1.07 -19.48 2.36
N MET A 164 -0.80 -18.53 3.26
CA MET A 164 0.47 -18.47 4.02
C MET A 164 0.40 -19.20 5.37
N ARG A 165 -0.16 -20.42 5.41
CA ARG A 165 -0.02 -21.33 6.56
C ARG A 165 0.86 -22.51 6.14
N VAL A 166 1.64 -23.04 7.09
CA VAL A 166 2.50 -24.22 6.90
C VAL A 166 1.66 -25.48 6.61
N ASP A 167 0.40 -25.44 7.03
CA ASP A 167 -0.57 -26.51 6.84
C ASP A 167 -1.39 -26.19 5.57
N ASP A 168 -1.58 -27.17 4.69
CA ASP A 168 -2.29 -27.08 3.39
C ASP A 168 -3.76 -26.61 3.46
N ASN A 169 -4.22 -26.17 4.64
CA ASN A 169 -5.57 -25.69 4.87
C ASN A 169 -5.64 -24.18 4.62
N SER A 170 -6.01 -23.81 3.39
CA SER A 170 -6.25 -22.41 3.06
C SER A 170 -7.45 -21.86 3.86
N SER A 171 -7.27 -20.72 4.52
CA SER A 171 -8.38 -20.02 5.18
C SER A 171 -8.97 -18.96 4.26
N ILE A 172 -10.25 -18.62 4.45
CA ILE A 172 -10.90 -17.50 3.76
C ILE A 172 -10.98 -16.34 4.75
N ALA A 173 -10.40 -15.20 4.37
CA ALA A 173 -10.58 -13.94 5.07
C ALA A 173 -11.35 -12.98 4.17
N THR A 174 -12.34 -12.28 4.71
CA THR A 174 -13.10 -11.28 3.96
C THR A 174 -12.53 -9.90 4.26
N GLU A 175 -11.91 -9.28 3.26
CA GLU A 175 -11.52 -7.88 3.37
C GLU A 175 -12.72 -6.99 3.11
N HIS A 176 -12.83 -5.90 3.86
CA HIS A 176 -13.88 -4.91 3.73
C HIS A 176 -13.28 -3.53 3.46
N LEU A 177 -14.04 -2.70 2.76
CA LEU A 177 -13.86 -1.26 2.71
C LEU A 177 -14.91 -0.62 3.61
N TRP A 178 -14.48 0.08 4.64
CA TRP A 178 -15.32 0.67 5.67
C TRP A 178 -15.46 2.18 5.49
N MET A 179 -16.65 2.69 5.80
CA MET A 179 -16.97 4.12 5.87
C MET A 179 -17.77 4.42 7.14
N LEU A 180 -17.52 5.56 7.78
CA LEU A 180 -18.34 6.01 8.91
C LEU A 180 -19.66 6.64 8.44
N GLY A 181 -20.78 6.20 9.02
CA GLY A 181 -22.11 6.74 8.72
C GLY A 181 -22.84 6.03 7.58
N ASP A 182 -23.90 6.64 7.05
CA ASP A 182 -24.66 6.07 5.94
C ASP A 182 -23.98 6.32 4.59
N PRO A 183 -23.63 5.27 3.83
CA PRO A 183 -23.08 5.43 2.49
C PRO A 183 -23.99 6.20 1.55
N ASP A 184 -25.32 6.07 1.68
CA ASP A 184 -26.25 6.74 0.77
C ASP A 184 -26.27 8.28 0.99
N ASP A 185 -25.82 8.77 2.15
CA ASP A 185 -25.66 10.21 2.42
C ASP A 185 -24.39 10.82 1.79
N ARG A 186 -23.39 9.97 1.50
CA ARG A 186 -22.00 10.37 1.20
C ARG A 186 -21.52 9.93 -0.17
N LEU A 187 -22.10 8.87 -0.71
CA LEU A 187 -21.76 8.27 -1.99
C LEU A 187 -22.94 8.38 -2.95
N VAL A 188 -22.68 8.93 -4.12
CA VAL A 188 -23.57 8.73 -5.26
C VAL A 188 -23.29 7.36 -5.85
N ARG A 189 -24.35 6.58 -6.04
CA ARG A 189 -24.26 5.37 -6.87
C ARG A 189 -23.88 5.83 -8.26
N ALA A 190 -22.81 5.28 -8.81
CA ALA A 190 -22.55 5.43 -10.22
C ALA A 190 -23.81 4.94 -10.95
N GLU A 191 -24.45 5.80 -11.74
CA GLU A 191 -25.31 5.30 -12.80
C GLU A 191 -24.51 4.27 -13.61
N PRO A 192 -25.13 3.26 -14.23
CA PRO A 192 -24.42 2.32 -15.10
C PRO A 192 -23.83 3.09 -16.30
N ALA A 193 -22.69 3.75 -16.08
CA ALA A 193 -22.02 4.60 -17.02
C ALA A 193 -21.02 3.74 -17.79
N MET A 194 -21.40 3.51 -19.04
CA MET A 194 -20.55 3.23 -20.20
C MET A 194 -19.74 1.95 -20.14
N SER A 195 -20.06 1.06 -21.08
CA SER A 195 -19.19 -0.03 -21.51
C SER A 195 -17.72 0.41 -21.49
N ARG A 196 -16.87 -0.43 -20.89
CA ARG A 196 -15.41 -0.29 -20.93
C ARG A 196 -14.98 0.30 -22.28
N PRO A 197 -14.27 1.43 -22.33
CA PRO A 197 -13.74 1.92 -23.59
C PRO A 197 -12.90 0.81 -24.21
N SER A 198 -13.27 0.39 -25.42
CA SER A 198 -12.48 -0.53 -26.22
C SER A 198 -11.20 0.20 -26.62
N PHE A 199 -10.08 -0.20 -26.04
CA PHE A 199 -8.78 0.22 -26.56
C PHE A 199 -8.52 -0.58 -27.84
N PRO A 200 -8.24 0.08 -28.99
CA PRO A 200 -7.80 -0.64 -30.18
C PRO A 200 -6.49 -1.37 -29.87
N ALA A 201 -6.39 -2.62 -30.31
CA ALA A 201 -5.14 -3.35 -30.26
C ALA A 201 -4.08 -2.58 -31.06
N SER A 202 -2.95 -2.27 -30.42
CA SER A 202 -1.80 -1.68 -31.09
C SER A 202 -1.37 -2.59 -32.24
N VAL A 203 -1.24 -2.01 -33.44
CA VAL A 203 -0.64 -2.62 -34.63
C VAL A 203 0.87 -2.72 -34.44
#